data_AF-A0AAU5Y3M3-F1
#
_entry.id   AF-A0AAU5Y3M3-F1
#
_cell.length_a   1.000
_cell.length_b   1.000
_cell.length_c   1.000
_cell.angle_alpha   90.00
_cell.angle_beta   90.00
_cell.angle_gamma   90.00
#
_symmetry.space_group_name_H-M   'P 1'
#
loop_
_entity.id
_entity.type
_entity.pdbx_description
1 polymer ?
#
loop_
_entity_poly.entity_id
_entity_poly.type
_entity_poly.pdbx_seq_one_letter_code
_entity_poly.pdbx_strand_id
1 'polypeptide(L)' 'MAIWRKSSYSGGSGQEGDCVEVAFTGATIATRDSKAPTAGALEMPPAAWSAFLSAVTPGGPASAAR' A
#
# COMPACT_ATOMS: atom_id res chain seq x y z
N MET A 1 0.70 11.61 -14.51
CA MET A 1 -0.53 10.93 -14.08
C MET A 1 -0.13 9.68 -13.31
N ALA A 2 -0.53 9.56 -12.05
CA ALA A 2 -0.19 8.38 -11.25
C ALA A 2 -1.04 7.18 -11.70
N ILE A 3 -0.41 6.04 -11.98
CA ILE A 3 -1.12 4.81 -12.36
C ILE A 3 -1.39 4.03 -11.07
N TRP A 4 -2.66 3.97 -10.67
CA TRP A 4 -3.09 3.25 -9.48
C TRP A 4 -3.23 1.75 -9.74
N ARG A 5 -2.65 0.95 -8.85
CA ARG A 5 -2.80 -0.50 -8.82
C ARG A 5 -3.51 -0.91 -7.54
N LYS A 6 -4.59 -1.65 -7.73
CA LYS A 6 -5.40 -2.24 -6.68
C LYS A 6 -4.81 -3.59 -6.23
N SER A 7 -4.93 -3.92 -4.94
CA SER A 7 -4.44 -5.19 -4.39
C SER A 7 -5.22 -6.40 -4.94
N SER A 8 -4.55 -7.54 -5.12
CA SER A 8 -5.18 -8.81 -5.53
C SER A 8 -5.77 -9.61 -4.37
N TYR A 9 -5.44 -9.25 -3.12
CA TYR A 9 -5.98 -9.88 -1.89
C TYR A 9 -7.37 -9.36 -1.50
N SER A 10 -7.92 -8.50 -2.34
CA SER A 10 -9.19 -7.83 -2.14
C SER A 10 -10.43 -8.67 -2.48
N GLY A 11 -10.26 -9.97 -2.74
CA GLY A 11 -11.35 -10.87 -3.10
C GLY A 11 -12.10 -11.40 -1.88
N GLY A 12 -13.30 -10.89 -1.65
CA GLY A 12 -14.32 -11.42 -0.74
C GLY A 12 -15.71 -11.15 -1.33
N SER A 13 -16.70 -12.02 -1.09
CA SER A 13 -18.04 -11.91 -1.68
C SER A 13 -18.83 -10.74 -1.07
N GLY A 14 -19.02 -9.64 -1.82
CA GLY A 14 -19.90 -8.51 -1.46
C GLY A 14 -19.37 -7.13 -1.86
N GLN A 15 -19.98 -6.05 -1.35
CA GLN A 15 -19.49 -4.65 -1.42
C GLN A 15 -18.21 -4.42 -0.59
N GLU A 16 -17.57 -5.49 -0.12
CA GLU A 16 -16.58 -5.51 0.94
C GLU A 16 -15.16 -5.82 0.43
N GLY A 17 -15.00 -6.09 -0.87
CA GLY A 17 -13.70 -6.25 -1.51
C GLY A 17 -13.01 -4.92 -1.82
N ASP A 18 -11.71 -4.84 -1.53
CA ASP A 18 -10.71 -3.79 -1.80
C ASP A 18 -10.49 -2.70 -0.74
N CYS A 19 -9.36 -2.75 -0.01
CA CYS A 19 -9.03 -1.75 1.01
C CYS A 19 -7.79 -0.89 0.73
N VAL A 20 -6.99 -1.17 -0.30
CA VAL A 20 -5.78 -0.36 -0.60
C VAL A 20 -5.48 -0.31 -2.10
N GLU A 21 -5.15 0.89 -2.59
CA GLU A 21 -4.49 1.12 -3.89
C GLU A 21 -3.12 1.75 -3.69
N VAL A 22 -2.18 1.40 -4.57
CA VAL A 22 -0.82 1.97 -4.58
C VAL A 22 -0.52 2.55 -5.95
N ALA A 23 0.13 3.71 -5.98
CA ALA A 23 0.68 4.29 -7.20
C ALA A 23 2.16 4.63 -7.04
N PHE A 24 2.94 4.29 -8.06
CA PHE A 24 4.37 4.60 -8.14
C PHE A 24 4.55 5.80 -9.08
N THR A 25 4.95 6.95 -8.54
CA THR A 25 5.10 8.19 -9.32
C THR A 25 6.54 8.42 -9.79
N GLY A 26 7.47 7.58 -9.34
CA GLY A 26 8.92 7.74 -9.53
C GLY A 26 9.59 8.54 -8.41
N ALA A 27 8.93 9.59 -7.90
CA ALA A 27 9.41 10.37 -6.76
C ALA A 27 8.85 9.86 -5.42
N THR A 28 7.60 9.42 -5.42
CA THR A 28 6.87 8.96 -4.23
C THR A 28 6.09 7.68 -4.52
N ILE A 29 5.80 6.94 -3.46
CA ILE A 29 4.80 5.88 -3.45
C ILE A 29 3.59 6.44 -2.72
N ALA A 30 2.47 6.51 -3.43
CA ALA A 30 1.20 6.94 -2.88
C ALA A 30 0.36 5.72 -2.53
N THR A 31 -0.21 5.68 -1.33
CA THR A 31 -1.11 4.62 -0.86
C THR A 31 -2.40 5.25 -0.38
N ARG A 32 -3.55 4.69 -0.77
CA ARG A 32 -4.87 5.19 -0.34
C ARG A 32 -5.86 4.07 -0.12
N ASP A 33 -6.92 4.39 0.60
CA ASP A 33 -8.08 3.53 0.74
C ASP A 33 -8.91 3.54 -0.55
N SER A 34 -9.17 2.36 -1.11
CA SER A 34 -9.93 2.20 -2.36
C SER A 34 -11.38 2.69 -2.25
N LYS A 35 -11.94 2.73 -1.03
CA LYS A 35 -13.34 3.08 -0.74
C LYS A 35 -13.50 4.59 -0.49
N ALA A 36 -12.42 5.28 -0.13
CA ALA A 36 -12.38 6.73 0.08
C ALA A 36 -11.29 7.43 -0.76
N PRO A 37 -11.32 7.32 -2.11
CA PRO A 37 -10.27 7.87 -2.97
C PRO A 37 -10.17 9.40 -2.92
N THR A 38 -11.24 10.08 -2.50
CA THR A 38 -11.30 11.55 -2.34
C THR A 38 -10.78 12.02 -0.98
N ALA A 39 -10.57 11.12 0.00
CA ALA A 39 -10.00 11.46 1.30
C ALA A 39 -8.49 11.75 1.23
N GLY A 40 -7.86 11.48 0.08
CA GLY A 40 -6.44 11.72 -0.16
C GLY A 40 -5.62 10.44 -0.19
N ALA A 41 -4.30 10.60 -0.29
CA ALA A 41 -3.34 9.50 -0.29
C ALA A 41 -2.19 9.81 0.67
N LEU A 42 -1.67 8.78 1.31
CA LEU A 42 -0.40 8.86 2.03
C LEU A 42 0.73 8.73 1.01
N GLU A 43 1.56 9.77 0.90
CA GLU A 43 2.74 9.77 0.04
C GLU A 43 4.01 9.60 0.87
N MET A 44 4.90 8.73 0.40
CA MET A 44 6.18 8.50 1.07
C MET A 44 7.30 8.24 0.06
N PRO A 45 8.55 8.56 0.41
CA PRO A 45 9.69 8.26 -0.46
C PRO A 45 9.95 6.74 -0.54
N PRO A 46 10.62 6.26 -1.60
CA PRO A 46 10.94 4.85 -1.80
C PRO A 46 11.62 4.14 -0.62
N ALA A 47 12.52 4.83 0.09
CA ALA A 47 13.18 4.27 1.26
C ALA A 47 12.20 3.96 2.40
N ALA A 48 11.23 4.85 2.65
CA ALA A 48 10.23 4.68 3.70
C ALA A 48 9.25 3.55 3.35
N TRP A 49 8.86 3.44 2.08
CA TRP A 49 8.02 2.34 1.60
C TRP A 49 8.69 0.97 1.80
N SER A 50 9.97 0.83 1.44
CA SER A 50 10.73 -0.41 1.65
C SER A 50 10.88 -0.77 3.12
N ALA A 51 11.11 0.22 3.99
CA ALA A 51 11.18 0.01 5.44
C ALA A 51 9.84 -0.43 6.01
N PHE A 52 8.74 0.21 5.59
CA PHE A 52 7.39 -0.18 5.97
C PHE A 52 7.09 -1.64 5.60
N LEU A 53 7.32 -2.02 4.33
CA LEU A 53 7.09 -3.40 3.88
C LEU A 53 7.94 -4.41 4.67
N SER A 54 9.19 -4.08 4.98
CA SER A 54 10.07 -4.93 5.78
C SER A 54 9.53 -5.16 7.19
N ALA A 55 8.89 -4.15 7.78
CA ALA A 55 8.32 -4.21 9.13
C ALA A 55 7.02 -5.02 9.20
N VAL A 56 6.19 -4.99 8.14
CA VAL A 56 4.87 -5.63 8.14
C VAL A 56 4.84 -7.00 7.47
N THR A 57 5.91 -7.39 6.77
CA THR A 57 6.01 -8.72 6.15
C THR A 57 6.43 -9.75 7.21
N PRO A 58 5.60 -10.76 7.52
CA PRO A 58 5.98 -11.84 8.44
C PRO A 58 7.25 -12.54 7.95
N GLY A 59 8.25 -12.67 8.82
CA GLY A 59 9.55 -13.28 8.46
C GLY A 59 10.49 -12.38 7.65
N GLY A 60 10.14 -11.11 7.42
CA GLY A 60 11.05 -10.12 6.86
C GLY A 60 12.21 -9.77 7.79
N PRO A 61 13.26 -9.07 7.31
CA PRO A 61 14.47 -8.77 8.09
C PRO A 61 14.20 -7.96 9.38
N ALA A 62 13.07 -7.24 9.47
CA ALA A 62 12.66 -6.55 10.69
C ALA A 62 11.95 -7.46 11.71
N SER A 63 11.34 -8.58 11.27
CA SER A 63 10.67 -9.55 12.15
C SER A 63 11.65 -10.47 12.89
N ALA A 64 12.91 -10.58 12.42
CA ALA A 64 13.96 -11.38 13.05
C ALA A 64 14.69 -10.66 14.21
N ALA A 65 14.36 -9.37 14.44
CA ALA A 65 14.97 -8.53 15.47
C ALA A 65 14.14 -8.45 16.77
N ARG A 66 13.09 -9.27 16.90
CA ARG A 66 12.26 -9.41 18.11
C ARG A 66 12.39 -10.83 18.65
#